data_AF-A0A8B6XPX8-F1
#
_entry.id   AF-A0A8B6XPX8-F1
#
_cell.length_a   1.000
_cell.length_b   1.000
_cell.length_c   1.000
_cell.angle_alpha   90.00
_cell.angle_beta   90.00
_cell.angle_gamma   90.00
#
_symmetry.space_group_name_H-M   'P 1'
#
loop_
_entity.id
_entity.type
_entity.pdbx_description
1 polymer ?
#
loop_
_entity_poly.entity_id
_entity_poly.type
_entity_poly.pdbx_seq_one_letter_code
_entity_poly.pdbx_strand_id
1 'polypeptide(L)'
;MKKILSFVLLFMVIHGLGESLASSVEAREYVNIEGTHTLKKNNLVGVLSKLKVKFNVFFSIKLNSFSDGYKSVLHLTMGEDNEKYGDRIPGVWIYNQRLYVVFAINGNKNSFFTSKPLKLGQWTHISITQDIIRGKTKFGVYINYGKEYEVENFNAQEFTNVKIYFGDPWYEAQDGLIKNFWVNEIPDKVKKSLKKDAIQKKKFGPEF
;
A
#
# COMPACT_ATOMS: atom_id res chain seq x y z
N MET A 1 -54.54 -23.89 -12.23
CA MET A 1 -53.40 -24.69 -11.72
C MET A 1 -52.22 -23.74 -11.49
N LYS A 2 -51.90 -23.38 -10.23
CA LYS A 2 -50.72 -23.83 -9.45
C LYS A 2 -49.38 -23.45 -10.15
N LYS A 3 -48.44 -22.67 -9.57
CA LYS A 3 -48.12 -22.39 -8.17
C LYS A 3 -47.48 -20.98 -8.03
N ILE A 4 -47.87 -20.26 -6.99
CA ILE A 4 -47.11 -19.12 -6.44
C ILE A 4 -46.05 -19.73 -5.52
N LEU A 5 -44.77 -19.49 -5.81
CA LEU A 5 -43.66 -19.90 -4.95
C LEU A 5 -43.36 -18.73 -4.00
N SER A 6 -43.86 -18.85 -2.78
CA SER A 6 -43.52 -17.99 -1.66
C SER A 6 -42.11 -18.35 -1.19
N PHE A 7 -41.20 -17.37 -1.18
CA PHE A 7 -39.91 -17.48 -0.48
C PHE A 7 -40.04 -16.75 0.85
N VAL A 8 -40.23 -17.53 1.92
CA VAL A 8 -40.02 -17.08 3.30
C VAL A 8 -38.55 -17.34 3.61
N LEU A 9 -37.75 -16.29 3.80
CA LEU A 9 -36.40 -16.44 4.36
C LEU A 9 -36.42 -15.90 5.80
N LEU A 10 -36.13 -16.82 6.70
CA LEU A 10 -36.15 -16.73 8.14
C LEU A 10 -35.09 -15.73 8.64
N PHE A 11 -35.51 -14.70 9.39
CA PHE A 11 -34.59 -13.89 10.19
C PHE A 11 -34.10 -14.74 11.36
N MET A 12 -32.87 -15.25 11.26
CA MET A 12 -32.19 -15.82 12.43
C MET A 12 -31.60 -14.66 13.23
N VAL A 13 -32.33 -14.26 14.26
CA VAL A 13 -31.86 -13.30 15.27
C VAL A 13 -30.90 -14.04 16.20
N ILE A 14 -29.61 -13.73 16.12
CA ILE A 14 -28.61 -14.19 17.09
C ILE A 14 -28.47 -13.10 18.14
N HIS A 15 -29.07 -13.30 19.32
CA HIS A 15 -28.79 -12.47 20.48
C HIS A 15 -27.51 -12.96 21.16
N GLY A 16 -26.50 -12.08 21.15
CA GLY A 16 -25.48 -11.86 22.18
C GLY A 16 -24.69 -13.04 22.75
N LEU A 17 -23.37 -13.03 22.52
CA LEU A 17 -22.38 -13.10 23.58
C LEU A 17 -21.05 -12.55 23.01
N GLY A 18 -20.36 -11.70 23.78
CA GLY A 18 -19.25 -10.88 23.30
C GLY A 18 -18.10 -11.66 22.69
N GLU A 19 -17.85 -11.44 21.40
CA GLU A 19 -16.55 -11.65 20.78
C GLU A 19 -15.92 -10.28 20.50
N SER A 20 -14.68 -10.11 20.95
CA SER A 20 -13.88 -8.92 20.70
C SER A 20 -13.82 -8.65 19.19
N LEU A 21 -14.28 -7.47 18.77
CA LEU A 21 -14.20 -6.98 17.40
C LEU A 21 -12.75 -6.60 17.03
N ALA A 22 -11.85 -7.58 17.01
CA ALA A 22 -10.73 -7.55 16.07
C ALA A 22 -11.34 -7.92 14.72
N SER A 23 -11.81 -6.92 13.98
CA SER A 23 -12.24 -7.08 12.58
C SER A 23 -11.20 -7.93 11.85
N SER A 24 -11.56 -9.16 11.50
CA SER A 24 -10.71 -10.03 10.71
C SER A 24 -10.48 -9.36 9.36
N VAL A 25 -9.30 -8.77 9.18
CA VAL A 25 -8.92 -8.14 7.92
C VAL A 25 -8.74 -9.27 6.90
N GLU A 26 -9.78 -9.52 6.11
CA GLU A 26 -9.72 -10.51 5.03
C GLU A 26 -8.63 -10.13 4.03
N ALA A 27 -7.89 -11.12 3.54
CA ALA A 27 -6.88 -10.92 2.51
C ALA A 27 -7.55 -10.53 1.19
N ARG A 28 -7.09 -9.43 0.59
CA ARG A 28 -7.65 -8.90 -0.67
C ARG A 28 -6.60 -8.89 -1.77
N GLU A 29 -7.00 -9.01 -3.03
CA GLU A 29 -6.08 -8.80 -4.17
C GLU A 29 -5.71 -7.31 -4.37
N TYR A 30 -6.50 -6.41 -3.79
CA TYR A 30 -6.34 -4.98 -3.86
C TYR A 30 -6.69 -4.35 -2.51
N VAL A 31 -5.94 -3.34 -2.10
CA VAL A 31 -6.21 -2.57 -0.88
C VAL A 31 -6.28 -1.09 -1.23
N ASN A 32 -7.42 -0.48 -0.93
CA ASN A 32 -7.63 0.97 -0.88
C ASN A 32 -8.12 1.33 0.52
N ILE A 33 -7.40 2.24 1.17
CA ILE A 33 -7.76 2.77 2.48
C ILE A 33 -8.00 4.26 2.29
N GLU A 34 -9.29 4.60 2.23
CA GLU A 34 -9.75 5.96 2.05
C GLU A 34 -9.69 6.76 3.36
N GLY A 35 -9.72 8.08 3.24
CA GLY A 35 -9.68 8.98 4.39
C GLY A 35 -8.28 9.20 4.95
N THR A 36 -8.23 9.93 6.05
CA THR A 36 -6.99 10.27 6.77
C THR A 36 -6.93 9.49 8.07
N HIS A 37 -5.78 8.89 8.34
CA HIS A 37 -5.54 8.02 9.48
C HIS A 37 -4.34 8.53 10.27
N THR A 38 -4.40 8.42 11.58
CA THR A 38 -3.24 8.65 12.45
C THR A 38 -2.31 7.45 12.39
N LEU A 39 -1.01 7.70 12.24
CA LEU A 39 0.01 6.65 12.37
C LEU A 39 0.08 6.18 13.82
N LYS A 40 0.03 4.87 14.04
CA LYS A 40 0.00 4.26 15.38
C LYS A 40 0.84 3.00 15.39
N LYS A 41 1.57 2.75 16.47
CA LYS A 41 2.38 1.54 16.60
C LYS A 41 1.46 0.31 16.53
N ASN A 42 1.93 -0.76 15.86
CA ASN A 42 1.21 -2.00 15.70
C ASN A 42 -0.21 -1.83 15.10
N ASN A 43 -0.35 -0.97 14.08
CA ASN A 43 -1.64 -0.69 13.46
C ASN A 43 -1.80 -1.46 12.14
N LEU A 44 -2.29 -2.69 12.22
CA LEU A 44 -2.62 -3.51 11.04
C LEU A 44 -3.88 -2.97 10.36
N VAL A 45 -3.74 -2.50 9.12
CA VAL A 45 -4.84 -1.86 8.37
C VAL A 45 -5.32 -2.67 7.17
N GLY A 46 -4.56 -3.69 6.77
CA GLY A 46 -4.82 -4.43 5.54
C GLY A 46 -4.03 -5.72 5.47
N VAL A 47 -4.56 -6.70 4.74
CA VAL A 47 -3.81 -7.86 4.27
C VAL A 47 -4.03 -7.97 2.78
N LEU A 48 -2.94 -8.01 2.03
CA LEU A 48 -2.93 -8.25 0.60
C LEU A 48 -2.63 -9.74 0.38
N SER A 49 -3.53 -10.45 -0.31
CA SER A 49 -3.36 -11.88 -0.60
C SER A 49 -2.08 -12.12 -1.40
N LYS A 50 -1.75 -11.19 -2.31
CA LYS A 50 -0.55 -11.23 -3.15
C LYS A 50 -0.08 -9.84 -3.57
N LEU A 51 1.19 -9.52 -3.33
CA LEU A 51 1.92 -8.44 -3.98
C LEU A 51 2.63 -9.01 -5.21
N LYS A 52 2.22 -8.58 -6.41
CA LYS A 52 2.78 -9.08 -7.67
C LYS A 52 4.15 -8.47 -7.96
N VAL A 53 4.87 -9.05 -8.93
CA VAL A 53 6.14 -8.50 -9.45
C VAL A 53 5.97 -7.05 -9.89
N LYS A 54 4.86 -6.73 -10.57
CA LYS A 54 4.49 -5.37 -10.91
C LYS A 54 3.54 -4.82 -9.85
N PHE A 55 3.92 -3.73 -9.19
CA PHE A 55 3.06 -3.10 -8.21
C PHE A 55 3.29 -1.60 -8.15
N ASN A 56 2.30 -0.92 -7.58
CA ASN A 56 2.47 0.46 -7.14
C ASN A 56 1.83 0.61 -5.76
N VAL A 57 2.56 1.26 -4.84
CA VAL A 57 2.08 1.69 -3.53
C VAL A 57 2.05 3.20 -3.54
N PHE A 58 0.89 3.78 -3.26
CA PHE A 58 0.69 5.23 -3.23
C PHE A 58 0.08 5.64 -1.91
N PHE A 59 0.55 6.74 -1.36
CA PHE A 59 0.00 7.37 -0.17
C PHE A 59 0.50 8.79 -0.02
N SER A 60 -0.09 9.55 0.90
CA SER A 60 0.42 10.86 1.30
C SER A 60 0.59 10.92 2.81
N ILE A 61 1.64 11.57 3.27
CA ILE A 61 1.91 11.75 4.71
C ILE A 61 1.94 13.23 5.09
N LYS A 62 1.55 13.54 6.32
CA LYS A 62 1.73 14.83 6.96
C LYS A 62 2.40 14.61 8.31
N LEU A 63 3.60 15.16 8.48
CA LEU A 63 4.42 14.96 9.66
C LEU A 63 4.18 16.08 10.67
N ASN A 64 3.97 15.75 11.94
CA ASN A 64 3.70 16.75 12.98
C ASN A 64 4.96 17.14 13.75
N SER A 65 5.81 16.17 14.07
CA SER A 65 7.08 16.36 14.78
C SER A 65 8.14 15.35 14.32
N PHE A 66 9.40 15.56 14.69
CA PHE A 66 10.47 14.58 14.50
C PHE A 66 11.00 14.14 15.86
N SER A 67 11.44 12.89 15.96
CA SER A 67 12.12 12.35 17.14
C SER A 67 13.22 11.38 16.72
N ASP A 68 14.15 11.11 17.63
CA ASP A 68 15.33 10.29 17.35
C ASP A 68 14.97 8.82 17.08
N GLY A 69 15.80 8.18 16.24
CA GLY A 69 15.62 6.80 15.80
C GLY A 69 14.71 6.65 14.58
N TYR A 70 14.53 5.41 14.13
CA TYR A 70 13.63 5.08 13.03
C TYR A 70 12.18 5.12 13.51
N LYS A 71 11.35 5.92 12.83
CA LYS A 71 9.93 6.08 13.16
C LYS A 71 9.06 5.52 12.05
N SER A 72 8.27 4.50 12.37
CA SER A 72 7.51 3.73 11.38
C SER A 72 6.37 4.54 10.77
N VAL A 73 6.23 4.46 9.45
CA VAL A 73 5.15 5.08 8.69
C VAL A 73 4.29 4.00 8.02
N LEU A 74 4.91 3.17 7.20
CA LEU A 74 4.24 2.13 6.43
C LEU A 74 5.12 0.89 6.42
N HIS A 75 4.54 -0.28 6.65
CA HIS A 75 5.27 -1.54 6.51
C HIS A 75 4.39 -2.60 5.83
N LEU A 76 4.82 -3.00 4.63
CA LEU A 76 4.31 -4.17 3.94
C LEU A 76 5.26 -5.34 4.21
N THR A 77 4.75 -6.40 4.83
CA THR A 77 5.57 -7.51 5.35
C THR A 77 4.90 -8.88 5.20
N MET A 78 5.69 -9.93 5.02
CA MET A 78 5.23 -11.33 5.13
C MET A 78 5.09 -11.82 6.58
N GLY A 79 5.45 -11.02 7.59
CA GLY A 79 5.18 -11.32 8.99
C GLY A 79 6.22 -10.84 9.99
N GLU A 80 7.47 -10.68 9.58
CA GLU A 80 8.60 -10.26 10.43
C GLU A 80 9.15 -8.89 10.00
N ASP A 81 10.15 -8.37 10.72
CA ASP A 81 10.75 -7.06 10.42
C ASP A 81 11.90 -7.14 9.40
N ASN A 82 12.94 -7.93 9.67
CA ASN A 82 14.15 -7.96 8.84
C ASN A 82 14.85 -9.31 8.93
N GLU A 83 14.09 -10.40 9.01
CA GLU A 83 14.63 -11.76 9.19
C GLU A 83 14.92 -12.42 7.83
N LYS A 84 14.05 -12.20 6.84
CA LYS A 84 14.13 -12.82 5.52
C LYS A 84 13.73 -11.87 4.39
N TYR A 85 14.05 -12.30 3.18
CA TYR A 85 13.68 -11.59 1.97
C TYR A 85 12.15 -11.58 1.82
N GLY A 86 11.55 -10.39 1.77
CA GLY A 86 10.09 -10.20 1.76
C GLY A 86 9.51 -9.68 3.07
N ASP A 87 10.31 -9.50 4.11
CA ASP A 87 9.83 -8.85 5.34
C ASP A 87 9.63 -7.34 5.16
N ARG A 88 10.45 -6.68 4.32
CA ARG A 88 10.32 -5.24 4.03
C ARG A 88 10.02 -5.00 2.54
N ILE A 89 8.74 -4.93 2.15
CA ILE A 89 8.29 -4.90 0.74
C ILE A 89 7.13 -3.92 0.42
N PRO A 90 7.28 -2.60 0.59
CA PRO A 90 8.38 -1.89 1.25
C PRO A 90 8.16 -1.74 2.76
N GLY A 91 9.25 -1.46 3.47
CA GLY A 91 9.21 -0.79 4.76
C GLY A 91 9.52 0.71 4.59
N VAL A 92 8.83 1.58 5.32
CA VAL A 92 8.98 3.04 5.24
C VAL A 92 9.02 3.63 6.64
N TRP A 93 10.09 4.36 6.92
CA TRP A 93 10.31 5.08 8.16
C TRP A 93 10.66 6.55 7.90
N ILE A 94 10.57 7.36 8.95
CA ILE A 94 11.29 8.62 9.05
C ILE A 94 12.53 8.40 9.91
N TYR A 95 13.69 8.84 9.42
CA TYR A 95 14.95 8.81 10.17
C TYR A 95 15.74 10.08 9.85
N ASN A 96 16.19 10.80 10.89
CA ASN A 96 16.88 12.09 10.74
C ASN A 96 16.15 13.04 9.77
N GLN A 97 14.84 13.18 9.97
CA GLN A 97 13.92 14.04 9.18
C GLN A 97 13.74 13.61 7.72
N ARG A 98 14.26 12.45 7.31
CA ARG A 98 14.24 11.97 5.92
C ARG A 98 13.33 10.77 5.78
N LEU A 99 12.73 10.61 4.61
CA LEU A 99 12.06 9.38 4.23
C LEU A 99 13.12 8.29 4.03
N TYR A 100 12.97 7.19 4.76
CA TYR A 100 13.82 6.00 4.67
C TYR A 100 12.97 4.86 4.13
N VAL A 101 13.18 4.50 2.86
CA VAL A 101 12.43 3.47 2.16
C VAL A 101 13.31 2.24 2.01
N VAL A 102 12.84 1.10 2.49
CA VAL A 102 13.51 -0.19 2.37
C VAL A 102 12.71 -1.10 1.47
N PHE A 103 13.40 -1.83 0.60
CA PHE A 103 12.83 -2.90 -0.19
C PHE A 103 13.80 -4.07 -0.36
N ALA A 104 13.26 -5.25 -0.61
CA ALA A 104 14.02 -6.44 -0.95
C ALA A 104 14.50 -6.36 -2.41
N ILE A 105 15.81 -6.17 -2.66
CA ILE A 105 16.39 -5.96 -3.99
C ILE A 105 17.56 -6.92 -4.22
N ASN A 106 17.52 -7.72 -5.29
CA ASN A 106 18.64 -8.58 -5.73
C ASN A 106 19.26 -9.46 -4.63
N GLY A 107 18.42 -10.12 -3.81
CA GLY A 107 18.86 -10.96 -2.69
C GLY A 107 19.20 -10.20 -1.40
N ASN A 108 19.37 -8.87 -1.45
CA ASN A 108 19.46 -8.05 -0.26
C ASN A 108 18.06 -7.76 0.30
N LYS A 109 17.73 -8.34 1.46
CA LYS A 109 16.43 -8.15 2.14
C LYS A 109 16.21 -6.73 2.70
N ASN A 110 17.26 -5.92 2.79
CA ASN A 110 17.26 -4.62 3.47
C ASN A 110 17.94 -3.53 2.64
N SER A 111 17.74 -3.53 1.32
CA SER A 111 18.24 -2.45 0.45
C SER A 111 17.42 -1.18 0.69
N PHE A 112 18.07 -0.02 0.74
CA PHE A 112 17.39 1.20 1.15
C PHE A 112 17.72 2.43 0.30
N PHE A 113 16.80 3.39 0.33
CA PHE A 113 16.93 4.73 -0.18
C PHE A 113 16.58 5.73 0.94
N THR A 114 17.32 6.85 0.98
CA THR A 114 17.06 7.96 1.91
C THR A 114 16.86 9.25 1.14
N SER A 115 15.75 9.96 1.39
CA SER A 115 15.43 11.22 0.73
C SER A 115 16.22 12.42 1.29
N LYS A 116 16.02 13.59 0.67
CA LYS A 116 16.25 14.89 1.34
C LYS A 116 15.31 15.06 2.56
N PRO A 117 15.65 15.92 3.54
CA PRO A 117 14.77 16.15 4.69
C PRO A 117 13.37 16.63 4.26
N LEU A 118 12.35 16.07 4.90
CA LEU A 118 10.95 16.44 4.70
C LEU A 118 10.57 17.59 5.63
N LYS A 119 9.46 18.26 5.31
CA LYS A 119 8.93 19.38 6.09
C LYS A 119 7.76 18.93 6.96
N LEU A 120 7.68 19.48 8.17
CA LEU A 120 6.52 19.32 9.06
C LEU A 120 5.32 20.11 8.52
N GLY A 121 4.12 19.69 8.88
CA GLY A 121 2.87 20.42 8.62
C GLY A 121 2.40 20.45 7.16
N GLN A 122 3.11 19.78 6.24
CA GLN A 122 2.78 19.76 4.80
C GLN A 122 2.49 18.33 4.34
N TRP A 123 1.56 18.19 3.39
CA TRP A 123 1.32 16.91 2.73
C TRP A 123 2.45 16.61 1.76
N THR A 124 3.07 15.44 1.92
CA THR A 124 4.08 14.89 1.01
C THR A 124 3.49 13.68 0.31
N HIS A 125 3.49 13.70 -1.03
CA HIS A 125 2.97 12.60 -1.84
C HIS A 125 4.08 11.60 -2.15
N ILE A 126 3.81 10.31 -1.92
CA ILE A 126 4.80 9.24 -2.09
C ILE A 126 4.23 8.17 -3.02
N SER A 127 5.06 7.74 -3.96
CA SER A 127 4.80 6.57 -4.80
C SER A 127 6.02 5.66 -4.79
N ILE A 128 5.79 4.38 -4.54
CA ILE A 128 6.80 3.33 -4.58
C ILE A 128 6.33 2.32 -5.62
N THR A 129 7.19 2.03 -6.59
CA THR A 129 6.82 1.29 -7.79
C THR A 129 7.81 0.16 -8.05
N GLN A 130 7.31 -0.93 -8.62
CA GLN A 130 8.12 -1.89 -9.35
C GLN A 130 7.46 -2.16 -10.70
N ASP A 131 8.15 -1.84 -11.79
CA ASP A 131 7.63 -1.98 -13.16
C ASP A 131 8.69 -2.61 -14.09
N ILE A 132 8.25 -3.13 -15.24
CA ILE A 132 9.12 -3.66 -16.29
C ILE A 132 9.26 -2.60 -17.37
N ILE A 133 10.42 -1.96 -17.41
CA ILE A 133 10.76 -0.89 -18.37
C ILE A 133 11.82 -1.42 -19.31
N ARG A 134 11.51 -1.50 -20.61
CA ARG A 134 12.41 -2.02 -21.66
C ARG A 134 12.98 -3.40 -21.32
N GLY A 135 12.11 -4.30 -20.83
CA GLY A 135 12.48 -5.68 -20.47
C GLY A 135 13.23 -5.83 -19.14
N LYS A 136 13.44 -4.74 -18.39
CA LYS A 136 14.14 -4.76 -17.10
C LYS A 136 13.18 -4.39 -15.98
N THR A 137 13.18 -5.16 -14.90
CA THR A 137 12.42 -4.81 -13.70
C THR A 137 13.13 -3.70 -12.94
N LYS A 138 12.41 -2.60 -12.67
CA LYS A 138 12.91 -1.39 -12.05
C LYS A 138 12.08 -1.09 -10.81
N PHE A 139 12.74 -0.99 -9.66
CA PHE A 139 12.15 -0.44 -8.44
C PHE A 139 12.40 1.06 -8.40
N GLY A 140 11.40 1.86 -8.03
CA GLY A 140 11.50 3.31 -8.01
C GLY A 140 10.73 3.96 -6.87
N VAL A 141 11.28 5.07 -6.37
CA VAL A 141 10.66 5.92 -5.33
C VAL A 141 10.47 7.32 -5.88
N TYR A 142 9.26 7.84 -5.72
CA TYR A 142 8.87 9.18 -6.15
C TYR A 142 8.33 9.98 -4.97
N ILE A 143 8.77 11.23 -4.84
CA ILE A 143 8.33 12.16 -3.81
C ILE A 143 7.82 13.42 -4.51
N ASN A 144 6.59 13.84 -4.19
CA ASN A 144 5.92 14.99 -4.83
C ASN A 144 5.99 14.92 -6.37
N TYR A 145 5.75 13.73 -6.92
CA TYR A 145 5.75 13.42 -8.36
C TYR A 145 7.13 13.47 -9.04
N GLY A 146 8.20 13.83 -8.33
CA GLY A 146 9.59 13.73 -8.79
C GLY A 146 10.17 12.34 -8.54
N LYS A 147 10.93 11.80 -9.50
CA LYS A 147 11.67 10.54 -9.33
C LYS A 147 12.93 10.79 -8.52
N GLU A 148 12.99 10.21 -7.33
CA GLU A 148 14.11 10.40 -6.39
C GLU A 148 15.07 9.20 -6.39
N TYR A 149 14.57 8.01 -6.75
CA TYR A 149 15.35 6.79 -6.76
C TYR A 149 14.87 5.82 -7.84
N GLU A 150 15.80 5.10 -8.46
CA GLU A 150 15.52 3.99 -9.36
C GLU A 150 16.68 2.99 -9.33
N VAL A 151 16.35 1.69 -9.28
CA VAL A 151 17.34 0.61 -9.33
C VAL A 151 16.78 -0.61 -10.08
N GLU A 152 17.64 -1.39 -10.74
CA GLU A 152 17.24 -2.66 -11.35
C GLU A 152 17.10 -3.75 -10.28
N ASN A 153 15.97 -4.47 -10.29
CA ASN A 153 15.73 -5.63 -9.44
C ASN A 153 15.60 -6.90 -10.30
N PHE A 154 16.71 -7.57 -10.54
CA PHE A 154 16.82 -8.82 -11.27
C PHE A 154 16.19 -10.00 -10.53
N ASN A 155 16.03 -9.91 -9.21
CA ASN A 155 15.36 -10.93 -8.38
C ASN A 155 13.96 -10.48 -7.91
N ALA A 156 13.23 -9.77 -8.77
CA ALA A 156 11.87 -9.37 -8.46
C ALA A 156 10.93 -10.58 -8.43
N GLN A 157 10.21 -10.75 -7.32
CA GLN A 157 9.31 -11.88 -7.09
C GLN A 157 7.95 -11.43 -6.57
N GLU A 158 6.99 -12.35 -6.58
CA GLU A 158 5.70 -12.18 -5.91
C GLU A 158 5.81 -12.52 -4.42
N PHE A 159 4.99 -11.87 -3.61
CA PHE A 159 4.88 -12.14 -2.17
C PHE A 159 3.43 -12.39 -1.82
N THR A 160 3.14 -13.33 -0.94
CA THR A 160 1.76 -13.68 -0.54
C THR A 160 1.51 -13.38 0.92
N ASN A 161 0.25 -13.19 1.29
CA ASN A 161 -0.17 -12.87 2.67
C ASN A 161 0.58 -11.66 3.25
N VAL A 162 0.64 -10.58 2.47
CA VAL A 162 1.38 -9.36 2.81
C VAL A 162 0.53 -8.51 3.73
N LYS A 163 0.95 -8.39 4.99
CA LYS A 163 0.32 -7.51 5.98
C LYS A 163 0.72 -6.07 5.71
N ILE A 164 -0.20 -5.15 5.95
CA ILE A 164 -0.02 -3.71 5.74
C ILE A 164 -0.22 -3.00 7.08
N TYR A 165 0.81 -2.31 7.55
CA TYR A 165 0.78 -1.55 8.79
C TYR A 165 0.94 -0.05 8.55
N PHE A 166 0.14 0.78 9.23
CA PHE A 166 0.33 2.23 9.35
C PHE A 166 1.01 2.57 10.68
N GLY A 167 2.29 2.24 10.76
CA GLY A 167 3.06 2.10 11.99
C GLY A 167 3.17 0.63 12.37
N ASP A 168 4.36 0.08 12.19
CA ASP A 168 4.65 -1.33 12.39
C ASP A 168 4.73 -1.72 13.89
N PRO A 169 4.78 -3.03 14.20
CA PRO A 169 4.90 -3.50 15.58
C PRO A 169 6.29 -3.29 16.22
N TRP A 170 7.34 -3.13 15.42
CA TRP A 170 8.74 -3.22 15.87
C TRP A 170 9.36 -1.87 16.25
N TYR A 171 8.95 -0.80 15.55
CA TYR A 171 9.44 0.56 15.76
C TYR A 171 8.33 1.46 16.30
N GLU A 172 8.72 2.53 16.99
CA GLU A 172 7.77 3.57 17.36
C GLU A 172 7.17 4.22 16.11
N ALA A 173 5.86 4.47 16.11
CA ALA A 173 5.22 5.13 14.99
C ALA A 173 5.67 6.60 14.87
N GLN A 174 5.80 7.07 13.64
CA GLN A 174 6.02 8.47 13.34
C GLN A 174 4.80 9.28 13.73
N ASP A 175 5.02 10.39 14.46
CA ASP A 175 3.97 11.36 14.74
C ASP A 175 3.55 12.05 13.44
N GLY A 176 2.34 11.72 12.99
CA GLY A 176 1.80 12.20 11.73
C GLY A 176 0.54 11.49 11.28
N LEU A 177 0.13 11.86 10.09
CA LEU A 177 -1.06 11.35 9.42
C LEU A 177 -0.68 10.73 8.08
N ILE A 178 -1.44 9.70 7.68
CA ILE A 178 -1.38 9.07 6.36
C ILE A 178 -2.75 9.10 5.71
N LYS A 179 -2.82 9.32 4.39
CA LYS A 179 -4.08 9.29 3.63
C LYS A 179 -3.91 8.79 2.21
N ASN A 180 -5.05 8.49 1.59
CA ASN A 180 -5.15 8.10 0.18
C ASN A 180 -4.22 6.93 -0.14
N PHE A 181 -4.22 5.92 0.73
CA PHE A 181 -3.36 4.77 0.58
C PHE A 181 -4.00 3.76 -0.38
N TRP A 182 -3.25 3.32 -1.37
CA TRP A 182 -3.65 2.21 -2.21
C TRP A 182 -2.45 1.43 -2.74
N VAL A 183 -2.66 0.13 -2.91
CA VAL A 183 -1.74 -0.78 -3.59
C VAL A 183 -2.44 -1.33 -4.81
N ASN A 184 -2.03 -0.92 -6.01
CA ASN A 184 -2.69 -1.33 -7.26
C ASN A 184 -2.14 -2.63 -7.85
N GLU A 185 -3.06 -3.39 -8.44
CA GLU A 185 -3.22 -3.35 -9.90
C GLU A 185 -4.38 -2.40 -10.26
N ILE A 186 -4.28 -1.63 -11.35
CA ILE A 186 -5.44 -0.83 -11.83
C ILE A 186 -6.61 -1.80 -12.02
N PRO A 187 -7.76 -1.62 -11.33
CA PRO A 187 -8.88 -2.55 -11.43
C PRO A 187 -9.30 -2.73 -12.88
N ASP A 188 -9.63 -3.96 -13.29
CA ASP A 188 -10.00 -4.23 -14.69
C ASP A 188 -11.21 -3.41 -15.16
N LYS A 189 -12.10 -3.03 -14.24
CA LYS A 189 -13.18 -2.06 -14.52
C LYS A 189 -12.64 -0.69 -14.93
N VAL A 190 -11.63 -0.18 -14.22
CA VAL A 190 -10.97 1.09 -14.54
C VAL A 190 -10.17 0.97 -15.84
N LYS A 191 -9.44 -0.14 -16.06
CA LYS A 191 -8.77 -0.39 -17.35
C LYS A 191 -9.77 -0.45 -18.51
N LYS A 192 -10.96 -1.06 -18.31
CA LYS A 192 -12.02 -1.15 -19.33
C LYS A 192 -12.65 0.21 -19.61
N SER A 193 -12.85 1.05 -18.58
CA SER A 193 -13.28 2.45 -18.73
C SER A 193 -12.24 3.24 -19.53
N LEU A 194 -10.98 3.26 -19.07
CA LEU A 194 -9.90 4.00 -19.73
C LEU A 194 -9.68 3.56 -21.18
N LYS A 195 -9.82 2.25 -21.46
CA LYS A 195 -9.79 1.74 -22.85
C LYS A 195 -10.97 2.23 -23.67
N LYS A 196 -12.20 2.24 -23.13
CA LYS A 196 -13.37 2.79 -23.82
C LYS A 196 -13.20 4.29 -24.09
N ASP A 197 -12.77 5.05 -23.09
CA ASP A 197 -12.56 6.50 -23.19
C ASP A 197 -11.46 6.83 -24.21
N ALA A 198 -10.37 6.06 -24.24
CA ALA A 198 -9.32 6.20 -25.24
C ALA A 198 -9.78 5.82 -26.66
N ILE A 199 -10.61 4.77 -26.81
CA ILE A 199 -11.21 4.40 -28.11
C ILE A 199 -12.18 5.49 -28.58
N GLN A 200 -12.97 6.07 -27.68
CA GLN A 200 -13.92 7.13 -27.99
C GLN A 200 -13.18 8.41 -28.42
N LYS A 201 -12.15 8.83 -27.68
CA LYS A 201 -11.28 9.97 -28.07
C LYS A 201 -10.57 9.75 -29.41
N LYS A 202 -10.17 8.51 -29.72
CA LYS A 202 -9.55 8.18 -31.01
C LYS A 202 -10.55 8.17 -32.17
N LYS A 203 -11.81 7.82 -31.91
CA LYS A 203 -12.87 7.68 -32.92
C LYS A 203 -13.63 8.98 -33.18
N PHE A 204 -13.73 9.85 -32.19
CA PHE A 204 -14.54 11.08 -32.25
C PHE A 204 -13.73 12.37 -32.01
N GLY A 205 -12.41 12.26 -31.76
CA GLY A 205 -11.60 13.39 -31.33
C GLY A 205 -11.88 13.77 -29.87
N PRO A 206 -11.18 14.77 -29.31
CA PRO A 206 -11.55 15.33 -28.02
C PRO A 206 -12.88 16.07 -28.18
N GLU A 207 -13.99 15.48 -27.72
CA GLU A 207 -15.22 16.26 -27.55
C GLU A 207 -15.11 17.07 -26.25
N PHE A 208 -14.87 18.38 -26.43
CA PHE A 208 -14.71 19.50 -25.49
C PHE A 208 -13.53 19.45 -24.50
#